data_AF-A0A0C5G450-F1
#
_entry.id   AF-A0A0C5G450-F1
#
_cell.length_a   1.000
_cell.length_b   1.000
_cell.length_c   1.000
_cell.angle_alpha   90.00
_cell.angle_beta   90.00
_cell.angle_gamma   90.00
#
_symmetry.space_group_name_H-M   'P 1'
#
loop_
_entity.id
_entity.type
_entity.pdbx_description
1 polymer ?
#
loop_
_entity_poly.entity_id
_entity_poly.type
_entity_poly.pdbx_seq_one_letter_code
_entity_poly.pdbx_strand_id
1 'polypeptide(L)'
;MLTLRVQQMTIDGHPYTCPECASEAFTFDGTGFIAALPVRGNCWQSHSWEEPLITLGALKEINAVRTGREKAEDIDTFEITIGGAHIVGILRPEVTVDDIRQVVKRVYWQRIVKPGLRRRKNAVKRAIARPVKRGARNAVAAAQAAALEAAWTAQAGGYEPDPDHTPEPINPCPACKGKGEHRIESRLHDTTRVRCAVCHGTGEID
;
A
#
# COMPACT_ATOMS: atom_id res chain seq x y z
N MET A 1 -38.60 -3.58 -18.13
CA MET A 1 -37.76 -4.53 -17.39
C MET A 1 -37.45 -3.88 -16.06
N LEU A 2 -37.76 -4.56 -14.94
CA LEU A 2 -37.51 -4.09 -13.59
C LEU A 2 -36.42 -4.97 -12.97
N THR A 3 -35.34 -4.36 -12.52
CA THR A 3 -34.21 -5.06 -11.89
C THR A 3 -34.02 -4.51 -10.49
N LEU A 4 -34.15 -5.37 -9.48
CA LEU A 4 -33.98 -5.01 -8.08
C LEU A 4 -32.73 -5.71 -7.55
N ARG A 5 -31.80 -4.95 -6.97
CA ARG A 5 -30.59 -5.50 -6.35
C ARG A 5 -30.81 -5.65 -4.85
N VAL A 6 -30.55 -6.83 -4.32
CA VAL A 6 -30.71 -7.16 -2.92
C VAL A 6 -29.34 -7.54 -2.35
N GLN A 7 -29.00 -6.96 -1.21
CA GLN A 7 -27.73 -7.24 -0.53
C GLN A 7 -27.86 -8.45 0.40
N GLN A 8 -28.97 -8.52 1.12
CA GLN A 8 -29.34 -9.62 2.03
C GLN A 8 -30.87 -9.73 2.07
N MET A 9 -31.37 -10.95 2.23
CA MET A 9 -32.79 -11.21 2.40
C MET A 9 -32.98 -12.40 3.32
N THR A 10 -34.06 -12.41 4.07
CA THR A 10 -34.53 -13.55 4.84
C THR A 10 -35.94 -13.92 4.42
N ILE A 11 -36.25 -15.20 4.53
CA ILE A 11 -37.61 -15.76 4.40
C ILE A 11 -37.91 -16.46 5.72
N ASP A 12 -38.94 -16.00 6.43
CA ASP A 12 -39.35 -16.50 7.74
C ASP A 12 -38.18 -16.53 8.76
N GLY A 13 -37.32 -15.51 8.69
CA GLY A 13 -36.14 -15.37 9.55
C GLY A 13 -34.92 -16.18 9.12
N HIS A 14 -35.02 -17.01 8.08
CA HIS A 14 -33.90 -17.76 7.54
C HIS A 14 -33.20 -17.01 6.40
N PRO A 15 -31.86 -16.92 6.36
CA PRO A 15 -31.13 -16.28 5.27
C PRO A 15 -31.48 -16.93 3.93
N TYR A 16 -31.86 -16.10 2.97
CA TYR A 16 -32.05 -16.54 1.60
C TYR A 16 -30.75 -16.38 0.83
N THR A 17 -30.28 -17.47 0.23
CA THR A 17 -29.00 -17.52 -0.46
C THR A 17 -29.15 -18.16 -1.83
N CYS A 18 -28.24 -17.81 -2.73
CA CYS A 18 -28.10 -18.51 -4.00
C CYS A 18 -27.95 -20.03 -3.76
N PRO A 19 -28.74 -20.88 -4.43
CA PRO A 19 -28.73 -22.33 -4.20
C PRO A 19 -27.41 -23.00 -4.61
N GLU A 20 -26.64 -22.38 -5.51
CA GLU A 20 -25.41 -22.96 -6.04
C GLU A 20 -24.15 -22.55 -5.26
N CYS A 21 -24.08 -21.30 -4.80
CA CYS A 21 -22.86 -20.75 -4.17
C CYS A 21 -23.07 -20.10 -2.81
N ALA A 22 -24.27 -20.21 -2.23
CA ALA A 22 -24.64 -19.65 -0.94
C ALA A 22 -24.43 -18.12 -0.81
N SER A 23 -24.36 -17.40 -1.93
CA SER A 23 -24.24 -15.94 -1.89
C SER A 23 -25.56 -15.28 -1.48
N GLU A 24 -25.50 -14.39 -0.49
CA GLU A 24 -26.64 -13.59 0.01
C GLU A 24 -26.95 -12.39 -0.91
N ALA A 25 -26.03 -12.03 -1.81
CA ALA A 25 -26.15 -10.87 -2.68
C ALA A 25 -26.58 -11.28 -4.10
N PHE A 26 -27.75 -10.82 -4.51
CA PHE A 26 -28.36 -11.20 -5.78
C PHE A 26 -29.22 -10.07 -6.37
N THR A 27 -29.76 -10.31 -7.56
CA THR A 27 -30.67 -9.42 -8.27
C THR A 27 -31.90 -10.19 -8.71
N PHE A 28 -33.05 -9.55 -8.63
CA PHE A 28 -34.30 -10.06 -9.19
C PHE A 28 -34.64 -9.28 -10.44
N ASP A 29 -34.80 -9.99 -11.55
CA ASP A 29 -35.11 -9.45 -12.85
C ASP A 29 -36.53 -9.86 -13.26
N GLY A 30 -37.42 -8.88 -13.27
CA GLY A 30 -38.79 -9.01 -13.73
C GLY A 30 -38.97 -8.43 -15.14
N THR A 31 -39.53 -9.23 -16.04
CA THR A 31 -39.87 -8.80 -17.41
C THR A 31 -41.35 -9.06 -17.71
N GLY A 32 -41.93 -8.28 -18.62
CA GLY A 32 -43.33 -8.36 -18.98
C GLY A 32 -44.22 -7.28 -18.33
N PHE A 33 -45.52 -7.38 -18.58
CA PHE A 33 -46.55 -6.44 -18.13
C PHE A 33 -47.53 -7.05 -17.13
N ILE A 34 -47.58 -8.39 -17.02
CA ILE A 34 -48.46 -9.13 -16.13
C ILE A 34 -47.80 -9.25 -14.75
N ALA A 35 -48.49 -8.81 -13.70
CA ALA A 35 -47.97 -8.82 -12.33
C ALA A 35 -47.69 -10.24 -11.80
N ALA A 36 -48.43 -11.25 -12.24
CA ALA A 36 -48.29 -12.64 -11.78
C ALA A 36 -47.10 -13.39 -12.40
N LEU A 37 -46.33 -12.79 -13.32
CA LEU A 37 -45.19 -13.47 -13.92
C LEU A 37 -44.08 -13.70 -12.87
N PRO A 38 -43.45 -14.88 -12.85
CA PRO A 38 -42.32 -15.14 -11.97
C PRO A 38 -41.12 -14.27 -12.37
N VAL A 39 -40.25 -13.98 -11.40
CA VAL A 39 -39.02 -13.24 -11.64
C VAL A 39 -37.83 -14.20 -11.73
N ARG A 40 -36.74 -13.73 -12.32
CA ARG A 40 -35.48 -14.48 -12.36
C ARG A 40 -34.53 -13.95 -11.30
N GLY A 41 -34.00 -14.84 -10.46
CA GLY A 41 -32.91 -14.53 -9.54
C GLY A 41 -31.56 -14.68 -10.23
N ASN A 42 -30.65 -13.75 -10.00
CA ASN A 42 -29.25 -13.79 -10.46
C ASN A 42 -28.31 -13.41 -9.32
N CYS A 43 -27.43 -14.30 -8.87
CA CYS A 43 -26.44 -13.93 -7.87
C CYS A 43 -25.27 -13.16 -8.51
N TRP A 44 -24.49 -12.44 -7.72
CA TRP A 44 -23.36 -11.66 -8.26
C TRP A 44 -22.17 -12.51 -8.71
N GLN A 45 -22.23 -13.83 -8.49
CA GLN A 45 -21.30 -14.82 -9.04
C GLN A 45 -21.78 -15.39 -10.38
N SER A 46 -22.84 -14.83 -10.98
CA SER A 46 -23.39 -15.21 -12.29
C SER A 46 -24.20 -16.52 -12.34
N HIS A 47 -24.64 -17.07 -11.20
CA HIS A 47 -25.64 -18.14 -11.20
C HIS A 47 -27.04 -17.54 -11.29
N SER A 48 -27.92 -18.24 -12.00
CA SER A 48 -29.28 -17.78 -12.24
C SER A 48 -30.29 -18.88 -11.95
N TRP A 49 -31.40 -18.54 -11.32
CA TRP A 49 -32.49 -19.47 -11.04
C TRP A 49 -33.85 -18.79 -11.25
N GLU A 50 -34.89 -19.59 -11.46
CA GLU A 50 -36.26 -19.08 -11.45
C GLU A 50 -36.73 -18.94 -10.00
N GLU A 51 -37.34 -17.80 -9.69
CA GLU A 51 -37.87 -17.51 -8.36
C GLU A 51 -39.39 -17.78 -8.36
N PRO A 52 -39.86 -18.92 -7.83
CA PRO A 52 -41.28 -19.25 -7.85
C PRO A 52 -42.09 -18.44 -6.84
N LEU A 53 -41.45 -17.87 -5.81
CA LEU A 53 -42.13 -17.15 -4.73
C LEU A 53 -42.39 -15.68 -5.08
N ILE A 54 -41.47 -15.02 -5.80
CA ILE A 54 -41.54 -13.59 -6.09
C ILE A 54 -42.08 -13.38 -7.49
N THR A 55 -43.15 -12.59 -7.57
CA THR A 55 -43.76 -12.20 -8.85
C THR A 55 -43.35 -10.78 -9.24
N LEU A 56 -43.58 -10.41 -10.51
CA LEU A 56 -43.34 -9.05 -10.98
C LEU A 56 -44.15 -8.01 -10.19
N GLY A 57 -45.35 -8.37 -9.71
CA GLY A 57 -46.17 -7.52 -8.85
C GLY A 57 -45.49 -7.24 -7.51
N ALA A 58 -45.05 -8.29 -6.81
CA ALA A 58 -44.30 -8.15 -5.57
C ALA A 58 -42.99 -7.37 -5.77
N LEU A 59 -42.30 -7.59 -6.89
CA LEU A 59 -41.09 -6.85 -7.22
C LEU A 59 -41.35 -5.33 -7.36
N LYS A 60 -42.50 -4.94 -7.91
CA LYS A 60 -42.92 -3.52 -7.99
C LYS A 60 -43.25 -2.94 -6.63
N GLU A 61 -43.89 -3.71 -5.75
CA GLU A 61 -44.20 -3.30 -4.38
C GLU A 61 -42.92 -3.09 -3.56
N ILE A 62 -41.97 -4.03 -3.61
CA ILE A 62 -40.65 -3.89 -2.97
C ILE A 62 -39.92 -2.67 -3.53
N ASN A 63 -39.96 -2.45 -4.84
CA ASN A 63 -39.33 -1.30 -5.47
C ASN A 63 -39.97 0.03 -5.06
N ALA A 64 -41.24 0.06 -4.67
CA ALA A 64 -41.92 1.27 -4.20
C ALA A 64 -41.43 1.73 -2.81
N VAL A 65 -40.84 0.83 -2.03
CA VAL A 65 -40.22 1.14 -0.72
C VAL A 65 -38.87 1.84 -0.88
N ARG A 66 -38.30 1.91 -2.10
CA ARG A 66 -37.06 2.66 -2.33
C ARG A 66 -37.29 4.13 -2.01
N THR A 67 -36.66 4.60 -0.94
CA THR A 67 -36.87 5.96 -0.43
C THR A 67 -36.09 7.01 -1.22
N GLY A 68 -35.35 6.62 -2.27
CA GLY A 68 -34.57 7.57 -3.06
C GLY A 68 -33.46 8.18 -2.21
N ARG A 69 -32.52 7.33 -1.81
CA ARG A 69 -31.35 7.63 -0.97
C ARG A 69 -30.79 9.05 -1.19
N GLU A 70 -30.79 9.88 -0.14
CA GLU A 70 -30.19 11.23 -0.17
C GLU A 70 -28.75 11.22 0.34
N LYS A 71 -28.41 10.31 1.26
CA LYS A 71 -27.09 10.24 1.93
C LYS A 71 -26.46 8.85 1.86
N ALA A 72 -25.15 8.80 2.11
CA ALA A 72 -24.41 7.55 2.01
C ALA A 72 -24.81 6.52 3.09
N GLU A 73 -25.37 6.98 4.19
CA GLU A 73 -25.75 6.13 5.33
C GLU A 73 -27.17 5.58 5.22
N ASP A 74 -27.97 6.10 4.28
CA ASP A 74 -29.35 5.70 4.09
C ASP A 74 -29.40 4.28 3.49
N ILE A 75 -30.09 3.37 4.18
CA ILE A 75 -30.27 1.97 3.80
C ILE A 75 -31.76 1.72 3.57
N ASP A 76 -32.11 1.35 2.33
CA ASP A 76 -33.46 0.94 2.01
C ASP A 76 -33.68 -0.51 2.47
N THR A 77 -34.60 -0.68 3.42
CA THR A 77 -35.05 -2.00 3.90
C THR A 77 -36.49 -2.23 3.45
N PHE A 78 -36.86 -3.48 3.22
CA PHE A 78 -38.22 -3.86 2.86
C PHE A 78 -38.70 -5.04 3.70
N GLU A 79 -40.00 -5.08 3.91
CA GLU A 79 -40.71 -6.14 4.61
C GLU A 79 -42.02 -6.39 3.86
N ILE A 80 -42.24 -7.61 3.40
CA ILE A 80 -43.43 -8.01 2.64
C ILE A 80 -43.82 -9.45 2.95
N THR A 81 -45.11 -9.75 2.93
CA THR A 81 -45.60 -11.13 3.07
C THR A 81 -46.16 -11.62 1.74
N ILE A 82 -45.64 -12.74 1.22
CA ILE A 82 -46.08 -13.33 -0.05
C ILE A 82 -46.43 -14.79 0.18
N GLY A 83 -47.67 -15.18 -0.14
CA GLY A 83 -48.10 -16.58 -0.02
C GLY A 83 -47.97 -17.17 1.39
N GLY A 84 -47.96 -16.33 2.43
CA GLY A 84 -47.76 -16.73 3.83
C GLY A 84 -46.31 -16.71 4.31
N ALA A 85 -45.33 -16.51 3.41
CA ALA A 85 -43.93 -16.37 3.76
C ALA A 85 -43.59 -14.89 4.04
N HIS A 86 -42.89 -14.63 5.14
CA HIS A 86 -42.46 -13.29 5.55
C HIS A 86 -41.06 -13.00 5.01
N ILE A 87 -40.96 -12.03 4.11
CA ILE A 87 -39.74 -11.69 3.41
C ILE A 87 -39.24 -10.33 3.92
N VAL A 88 -38.04 -10.32 4.47
CA VAL A 88 -37.35 -9.10 4.92
C VAL A 88 -36.04 -8.99 4.19
N GLY A 89 -35.67 -7.80 3.73
CA GLY A 89 -34.39 -7.64 3.07
C GLY A 89 -33.85 -6.22 3.05
N ILE A 90 -32.58 -6.15 2.66
CA ILE A 90 -31.83 -4.91 2.49
C ILE A 90 -31.60 -4.74 0.98
N LEU A 91 -32.14 -3.66 0.42
CA LEU A 91 -31.86 -3.32 -0.97
C LEU A 91 -30.43 -2.83 -1.09
N ARG A 92 -29.75 -3.23 -2.17
CA ARG A 92 -28.45 -2.67 -2.48
C ARG A 92 -28.64 -1.18 -2.81
N PRO A 93 -27.95 -0.27 -2.11
CA PRO A 93 -28.07 1.14 -2.38
C PRO A 93 -27.58 1.43 -3.81
N GLU A 94 -28.33 2.28 -4.51
CA GLU A 94 -27.86 2.82 -5.79
C GLU A 94 -26.71 3.79 -5.55
N VAL A 95 -25.77 3.84 -6.49
CA VAL A 95 -24.61 4.74 -6.41
C VAL A 95 -25.13 6.17 -6.56
N THR A 96 -25.04 6.94 -5.50
CA THR A 96 -25.44 8.36 -5.51
C THR A 96 -24.29 9.25 -5.98
N VAL A 97 -24.61 10.48 -6.35
CA VAL A 97 -23.60 11.50 -6.66
C VAL A 97 -22.70 11.78 -5.46
N ASP A 98 -23.22 11.66 -4.22
CA ASP A 98 -22.41 11.86 -3.02
C ASP A 98 -21.40 10.72 -2.79
N ASP A 99 -21.76 9.47 -3.08
CA ASP A 99 -20.80 8.34 -3.03
C ASP A 99 -19.62 8.60 -4.00
N ILE A 100 -19.91 9.08 -5.22
CA ILE A 100 -18.87 9.44 -6.19
C ILE A 100 -18.02 10.60 -5.67
N ARG A 101 -18.64 11.65 -5.12
CA ARG A 101 -17.91 12.80 -4.54
C ARG A 101 -17.03 12.38 -3.37
N GLN A 102 -17.49 11.50 -2.49
CA GLN A 102 -16.70 11.00 -1.36
C GLN A 102 -15.53 10.16 -1.85
N VAL A 103 -15.74 9.26 -2.82
CA VAL A 103 -14.66 8.48 -3.44
C VAL A 103 -13.64 9.40 -4.09
N VAL A 104 -14.07 10.39 -4.87
CA VAL A 104 -13.18 11.37 -5.52
C VAL A 104 -12.43 12.19 -4.48
N LYS A 105 -13.10 12.72 -3.44
CA LYS A 105 -12.44 13.45 -2.34
C LYS A 105 -11.40 12.58 -1.64
N ARG A 106 -11.70 11.31 -1.36
CA ARG A 106 -10.80 10.38 -0.69
C ARG A 106 -9.59 10.05 -1.57
N VAL A 107 -9.80 9.82 -2.86
CA VAL A 107 -8.73 9.58 -3.85
C VAL A 107 -7.86 10.83 -4.02
N TYR A 108 -8.48 12.00 -4.19
CA TYR A 108 -7.81 13.29 -4.29
C TYR A 108 -6.97 13.59 -3.04
N TRP A 109 -7.55 13.41 -1.85
CA TRP A 109 -6.86 13.58 -0.59
C TRP A 109 -5.68 12.61 -0.43
N GLN A 110 -5.88 11.32 -0.73
CA GLN A 110 -4.84 10.31 -0.58
C GLN A 110 -3.71 10.42 -1.61
N ARG A 111 -4.02 10.78 -2.86
CA ARG A 111 -3.03 10.79 -3.96
C ARG A 111 -2.34 12.15 -4.15
N ILE A 112 -3.03 13.26 -3.89
CA ILE A 112 -2.51 14.59 -4.19
C ILE A 112 -2.12 15.32 -2.92
N VAL A 113 -3.07 15.49 -1.99
CA VAL A 113 -2.86 16.36 -0.82
C VAL A 113 -1.96 15.71 0.24
N LYS A 114 -2.26 14.47 0.64
CA LYS A 114 -1.53 13.73 1.69
C LYS A 114 -0.04 13.54 1.34
N PRO A 115 0.36 13.18 0.11
CA PRO A 115 1.76 13.07 -0.25
C PRO A 115 2.47 14.43 -0.26
N GLY A 116 1.81 15.49 -0.73
CA GLY A 116 2.34 16.86 -0.70
C GLY A 116 2.64 17.34 0.72
N LEU A 117 1.69 17.15 1.64
CA LEU A 117 1.85 17.48 3.06
C LEU A 117 2.97 16.64 3.71
N ARG A 118 3.04 15.33 3.41
CA ARG A 118 4.11 14.46 3.92
C ARG A 118 5.49 14.88 3.43
N ARG A 119 5.61 15.29 2.16
CA ARG A 119 6.87 15.81 1.60
C ARG A 119 7.30 17.10 2.29
N ARG A 120 6.39 18.05 2.50
CA ARG A 120 6.66 19.31 3.23
C ARG A 120 7.11 19.04 4.66
N LYS A 121 6.37 18.21 5.41
CA LYS A 121 6.75 17.83 6.79
C LYS A 121 8.14 17.19 6.85
N ASN A 122 8.44 16.27 5.93
CA ASN A 122 9.76 15.62 5.88
C ASN A 122 10.88 16.57 5.48
N ALA A 123 10.62 17.53 4.58
CA ALA A 123 11.58 18.57 4.23
C ALA A 123 11.92 19.44 5.44
N VAL A 124 10.91 19.91 6.18
CA VAL A 124 11.10 20.66 7.43
C VAL A 124 11.86 19.84 8.47
N LYS A 125 11.46 18.58 8.71
CA LYS A 125 12.17 17.68 9.65
C LYS A 125 13.64 17.48 9.26
N ARG A 126 13.94 17.34 7.96
CA ARG A 126 15.32 17.22 7.47
C ARG A 126 16.09 18.54 7.60
N ALA A 127 15.44 19.68 7.34
CA ALA A 127 16.05 21.00 7.48
C ALA A 127 16.44 21.29 8.94
N ILE A 128 15.65 20.82 9.91
CA ILE A 128 15.96 20.95 11.34
C ILE A 128 17.01 19.91 11.79
N ALA A 129 16.88 18.64 11.39
CA ALA A 129 17.75 17.58 11.87
C ALA A 129 19.16 17.57 11.24
N ARG A 130 19.30 18.01 9.99
CA ARG A 130 20.60 18.04 9.29
C ARG A 130 21.64 18.97 9.94
N PRO A 131 21.34 20.23 10.30
CA PRO A 131 22.32 21.10 10.96
C PRO A 131 22.71 20.59 12.34
N VAL A 132 21.76 20.07 13.14
CA VAL A 132 22.04 19.49 14.46
C VAL A 132 22.96 18.26 14.33
N LYS A 133 22.68 17.38 13.37
CA LYS A 133 23.49 16.15 13.16
C LYS A 133 24.85 16.45 12.53
N ARG A 134 24.97 17.50 11.72
CA ARG A 134 26.28 17.99 11.20
C ARG A 134 27.09 18.65 12.32
N GLY A 135 26.47 19.49 13.14
CA GLY A 135 27.14 20.10 14.31
C GLY A 135 27.66 19.05 15.28
N ALA A 136 26.85 18.04 15.61
CA ALA A 136 27.26 16.94 16.48
C ALA A 136 28.39 16.08 15.88
N ARG A 137 28.34 15.78 14.57
CA ARG A 137 29.43 15.04 13.90
C ARG A 137 30.74 15.83 13.84
N ASN A 138 30.66 17.13 13.60
CA ASN A 138 31.83 17.99 13.59
C ASN A 138 32.44 18.12 15.00
N ALA A 139 31.60 18.20 16.04
CA ALA A 139 32.07 18.21 17.43
C ALA A 139 32.74 16.89 17.83
N VAL A 140 32.19 15.74 17.44
CA VAL A 140 32.81 14.42 17.69
C VAL A 140 34.11 14.27 16.90
N ALA A 141 34.17 14.69 15.64
CA ALA A 141 35.39 14.64 14.84
C ALA A 141 36.48 15.56 15.42
N ALA A 142 36.12 16.74 15.91
CA ALA A 142 37.05 17.64 16.59
C ALA A 142 37.56 17.06 17.93
N ALA A 143 36.68 16.44 18.72
CA ALA A 143 37.06 15.76 19.95
C ALA A 143 37.95 14.53 19.69
N GLN A 144 37.68 13.76 18.63
CA GLN A 144 38.52 12.64 18.21
C GLN A 144 39.89 13.11 17.69
N ALA A 145 39.95 14.20 16.92
CA ALA A 145 41.21 14.79 16.47
C ALA A 145 42.04 15.30 17.66
N ALA A 146 41.42 16.01 18.59
CA ALA A 146 42.08 16.48 19.81
C ALA A 146 42.55 15.31 20.71
N ALA A 147 41.76 14.23 20.81
CA ALA A 147 42.15 13.05 21.55
C ALA A 147 43.31 12.27 20.88
N LEU A 148 43.32 12.19 19.55
CA LEU A 148 44.43 11.61 18.78
C LEU A 148 45.71 12.45 18.90
N GLU A 149 45.59 13.77 18.81
CA GLU A 149 46.71 14.70 18.96
C GLU A 149 47.29 14.65 20.38
N ALA A 150 46.42 14.62 21.41
CA ALA A 150 46.81 14.47 22.81
C ALA A 150 47.45 13.10 23.10
N ALA A 151 46.91 12.02 22.52
CA ALA A 151 47.50 10.68 22.63
C ALA A 151 48.88 10.61 21.95
N TRP A 152 49.02 11.24 20.78
CA TRP A 152 50.29 11.36 20.07
C TRP A 152 51.32 12.16 20.88
N THR A 153 50.94 13.31 21.44
CA THR A 153 51.85 14.09 22.31
C THR A 153 52.25 13.35 23.57
N ALA A 154 51.33 12.58 24.18
CA ALA A 154 51.60 11.79 25.37
C ALA A 154 52.47 10.55 25.09
N GLN A 155 52.29 9.87 23.95
CA GLN A 155 53.09 8.70 23.57
C GLN A 155 54.45 9.06 22.97
N ALA A 156 54.53 10.14 22.18
CA ALA A 156 55.77 10.60 21.56
C ALA A 156 56.64 11.46 22.48
N GLY A 157 56.22 11.70 23.73
CA GLY A 157 57.02 12.41 24.74
C GLY A 157 57.40 13.85 24.37
N GLY A 158 56.72 14.48 23.42
CA GLY A 158 57.04 15.81 22.91
C GLY A 158 58.21 15.88 21.91
N TYR A 159 58.66 14.75 21.36
CA TYR A 159 59.62 14.78 20.26
C TYR A 159 58.91 15.18 18.95
N GLU A 160 59.41 16.21 18.29
CA GLU A 160 59.06 16.51 16.90
C GLU A 160 59.42 15.29 16.02
N PRO A 161 58.63 14.98 14.98
CA PRO A 161 58.97 13.90 14.05
C PRO A 161 60.37 14.17 13.50
N ASP A 162 61.27 13.19 13.65
CA ASP A 162 62.62 13.28 13.12
C ASP A 162 62.55 13.59 11.61
N PRO A 163 62.95 14.80 11.17
CA PRO A 163 62.83 15.20 9.77
C PRO A 163 63.69 14.34 8.85
N ASP A 164 64.63 13.56 9.41
CA ASP A 164 65.52 12.66 8.69
C ASP A 164 65.04 11.19 8.74
N HIS A 165 63.89 10.88 9.37
CA HIS A 165 63.33 9.54 9.34
C HIS A 165 62.85 9.18 7.93
N THR A 166 63.67 8.40 7.23
CA THR A 166 63.28 7.76 5.98
C THR A 166 62.42 6.53 6.32
N PRO A 167 61.12 6.50 5.94
CA PRO A 167 60.29 5.34 6.18
C PRO A 167 60.89 4.11 5.49
N GLU A 168 60.81 2.95 6.15
CA GLU A 168 61.29 1.69 5.58
C GLU A 168 60.61 1.43 4.21
N PRO A 169 61.35 0.90 3.22
CA PRO A 169 60.81 0.66 1.90
C PRO A 169 59.62 -0.32 1.97
N ILE A 170 58.43 0.20 1.68
CA ILE A 170 57.18 -0.56 1.72
C ILE A 170 57.19 -1.58 0.58
N ASN A 171 57.07 -2.86 0.93
CA ASN A 171 57.06 -3.93 -0.05
C ASN A 171 55.75 -3.87 -0.85
N PRO A 172 55.81 -3.80 -2.20
CA PRO A 172 54.61 -3.75 -3.01
C PRO A 172 53.84 -5.05 -2.84
N CYS A 173 52.52 -4.95 -2.70
CA CYS A 173 51.70 -6.13 -2.47
C CYS A 173 51.85 -7.14 -3.63
N PRO A 174 52.41 -8.35 -3.43
CA PRO A 174 52.62 -9.36 -4.46
C PRO A 174 51.32 -9.76 -5.16
N ALA A 175 50.19 -9.74 -4.44
CA ALA A 175 48.89 -10.11 -4.99
C ALA A 175 48.44 -9.15 -6.10
N CYS A 176 48.55 -7.84 -5.88
CA CYS A 176 48.15 -6.83 -6.88
C CYS A 176 49.33 -6.10 -7.55
N LYS A 177 50.57 -6.56 -7.31
CA LYS A 177 51.81 -5.95 -7.82
C LYS A 177 51.88 -4.43 -7.56
N GLY A 178 51.53 -3.99 -6.35
CA GLY A 178 51.55 -2.56 -6.01
C GLY A 178 50.34 -1.74 -6.46
N LYS A 179 49.37 -2.33 -7.19
CA LYS A 179 48.29 -1.54 -7.83
C LYS A 179 47.06 -1.30 -6.97
N GLY A 180 46.91 -1.99 -5.84
CA GLY A 180 45.71 -1.91 -4.99
C GLY A 180 44.45 -2.59 -5.55
N GLU A 181 44.44 -2.97 -6.83
CA GLU A 181 43.26 -3.53 -7.49
C GLU A 181 43.59 -4.57 -8.57
N HIS A 182 42.63 -5.45 -8.83
CA HIS A 182 42.63 -6.40 -9.94
C HIS A 182 41.68 -5.93 -11.03
N ARG A 183 42.18 -5.87 -12.25
CA ARG A 183 41.38 -5.58 -13.44
C ARG A 183 40.82 -6.89 -13.97
N ILE A 184 39.50 -7.04 -13.94
CA ILE A 184 38.81 -8.20 -14.53
C ILE A 184 38.19 -7.74 -15.84
N GLU A 185 38.73 -8.26 -16.93
CA GLU A 185 38.18 -8.07 -18.27
C GLU A 185 37.26 -9.25 -18.58
N SER A 186 35.99 -8.95 -18.82
CA SER A 186 35.01 -9.95 -19.24
C SER A 186 34.49 -9.58 -20.63
N ARG A 187 34.08 -10.57 -21.42
CA ARG A 187 33.45 -10.32 -22.73
C ARG A 187 32.00 -9.81 -22.63
N LEU A 188 31.42 -9.83 -21.42
CA LEU A 188 30.00 -9.56 -21.17
C LEU A 188 29.74 -8.18 -20.55
N HIS A 189 30.72 -7.63 -19.84
CA HIS A 189 30.61 -6.34 -19.16
C HIS A 189 31.90 -5.54 -19.30
N ASP A 190 31.76 -4.21 -19.27
CA ASP A 190 32.88 -3.28 -19.24
C ASP A 190 33.86 -3.63 -18.11
N THR A 191 35.13 -3.30 -18.34
CA THR A 191 36.25 -3.60 -17.42
C THR A 191 35.86 -3.23 -15.99
N THR A 192 35.84 -4.23 -15.10
CA THR A 192 35.52 -4.01 -13.68
C THR A 192 36.81 -4.07 -12.85
N ARG A 193 37.01 -3.07 -11.99
CA ARG A 193 38.12 -3.00 -11.04
C ARG A 193 37.67 -3.50 -9.68
N VAL A 194 38.32 -4.56 -9.19
CA VAL A 194 38.03 -5.15 -7.87
C VAL A 194 39.19 -4.84 -6.94
N ARG A 195 38.92 -4.26 -5.77
CA ARG A 195 39.96 -3.97 -4.79
C ARG A 195 40.67 -5.24 -4.36
N CYS A 196 41.99 -5.18 -4.26
CA CYS A 196 42.80 -6.28 -3.75
C CYS A 196 42.42 -6.55 -2.29
N ALA A 197 42.02 -7.79 -2.00
CA ALA A 197 41.61 -8.17 -0.66
C ALA A 197 42.78 -8.24 0.34
N VAL A 198 44.01 -8.38 -0.16
CA VAL A 198 45.23 -8.53 0.65
C VAL A 198 45.70 -7.17 1.19
N CYS A 199 45.73 -6.14 0.35
CA CYS A 199 46.12 -4.78 0.75
C CYS A 199 44.93 -3.84 0.95
N HIS A 200 43.70 -4.34 0.86
CA HIS A 200 42.46 -3.56 0.94
C HIS A 200 42.38 -2.32 0.01
N GLY A 201 43.21 -2.24 -1.03
CA GLY A 201 43.25 -1.11 -1.96
C GLY A 201 44.46 -0.19 -1.83
N THR A 202 45.33 -0.38 -0.84
CA THR A 202 46.51 0.48 -0.64
C THR A 202 47.63 0.19 -1.63
N GLY A 203 47.71 -1.05 -2.15
CA GLY A 203 48.81 -1.50 -3.00
C GLY A 203 50.02 -2.00 -2.21
N GLU A 204 49.98 -1.90 -0.90
CA GLU A 204 51.09 -2.16 0.02
C GLU A 204 50.69 -3.30 0.97
N ILE A 205 51.64 -4.16 1.35
CA ILE A 205 51.40 -5.12 2.44
C ILE A 205 51.83 -4.45 3.74
N ASP A 206 50.93 -4.43 4.73
CA ASP A 206 51.26 -4.24 6.15
C ASP A 206 52.03 -5.45 6.69
#